data_AF-A0A2C1LN30-F1
#
_entry.id   AF-A0A2C1LN30-F1
#
_cell.length_a   1.000
_cell.length_b   1.000
_cell.length_c   1.000
_cell.angle_alpha   90.00
_cell.angle_beta   90.00
_cell.angle_gamma   90.00
#
_symmetry.space_group_name_H-M   'P 1'
#
loop_
_entity.id
_entity.type
_entity.pdbx_description
1 polymer ?
#
loop_
_entity_poly.entity_id
_entity_poly.type
_entity_poly.pdbx_seq_one_letter_code
_entity_poly.pdbx_strand_id
1 'polypeptide(L)'
;MSSNTKFRIEHLSVWLIEFTKHDSIIAQIGIPNLGDTDIQVFDDEGNGKFLITLPEFNWCSYVGDFEKFERSEMLEGNFAFQGFRGYYLTMGDIEISINEFSPYITELKLIFSLLLSLLYKKLTMETYINVVTDITIEEHIKYCKGQLQNRGVRIDYEF
;
A
#
# COMPACT_ATOMS: atom_id res chain seq x y z
N MET A 1 -3.91 -10.01 42.17
CA MET A 1 -3.84 -8.73 41.43
C MET A 1 -3.43 -9.07 40.01
N SER A 2 -4.36 -9.14 39.05
CA SER A 2 -3.96 -9.29 37.64
C SER A 2 -3.52 -7.92 37.13
N SER A 3 -2.25 -7.80 36.78
CA SER A 3 -1.73 -6.64 36.07
C SER A 3 -2.34 -6.64 34.68
N ASN A 4 -3.40 -5.86 34.52
CA ASN A 4 -4.00 -5.56 33.23
C ASN A 4 -3.05 -4.57 32.51
N THR A 5 -1.88 -5.06 32.11
CA THR A 5 -0.95 -4.31 31.28
C THR A 5 -1.60 -4.21 29.92
N LYS A 6 -2.37 -3.14 29.69
CA LYS A 6 -2.74 -2.72 28.34
C LYS A 6 -1.42 -2.54 27.59
N PHE A 7 -1.04 -3.52 26.79
CA PHE A 7 0.00 -3.35 25.79
C PHE A 7 -0.46 -2.18 24.93
N ARG A 8 0.21 -1.04 25.12
CA ARG A 8 0.01 0.12 24.26
C ARG A 8 0.56 -0.34 22.92
N ILE A 9 -0.30 -0.58 21.95
CA ILE A 9 0.15 -0.86 20.59
C ILE A 9 0.85 0.43 20.17
N GLU A 10 2.17 0.39 20.16
CA GLU A 10 2.96 1.45 19.54
C GLU A 10 2.61 1.43 18.04
N HIS A 11 2.43 2.61 17.46
CA HIS A 11 1.96 2.74 16.09
C HIS A 11 3.14 2.83 15.14
N LEU A 12 2.97 2.30 13.92
CA LEU A 12 3.89 2.58 12.82
C LEU A 12 4.03 4.08 12.57
N SER A 13 5.13 4.45 11.96
CA SER A 13 5.36 5.81 11.46
C SER A 13 5.88 5.75 10.03
N VAL A 14 5.51 6.74 9.23
CA VAL A 14 6.02 6.98 7.88
C VAL A 14 6.70 8.34 7.91
N TRP A 15 8.03 8.32 7.89
CA TRP A 15 8.87 9.51 8.06
C TRP A 15 9.08 10.27 6.75
N LEU A 16 9.20 9.51 5.68
CA LEU A 16 9.53 10.01 4.36
C LEU A 16 8.78 9.17 3.33
N ILE A 17 8.27 9.83 2.29
CA ILE A 17 7.93 9.20 1.03
C ILE A 17 8.65 10.02 -0.05
N GLU A 18 9.41 9.37 -0.92
CA GLU A 18 10.16 10.06 -1.96
C GLU A 18 10.14 9.26 -3.26
N PHE A 19 9.96 9.96 -4.38
CA PHE A 19 10.17 9.37 -5.69
C PHE A 19 11.64 9.38 -6.06
N THR A 20 12.16 8.24 -6.49
CA THR A 20 13.56 8.14 -6.91
C THR A 20 13.73 8.51 -8.38
N LYS A 21 14.99 8.52 -8.83
CA LYS A 21 15.39 8.74 -10.22
C LYS A 21 15.13 7.55 -11.15
N HIS A 22 14.71 6.40 -10.60
CA HIS A 22 14.56 5.14 -11.32
C HIS A 22 13.10 4.69 -11.39
N ASP A 23 12.17 5.64 -11.56
CA ASP A 23 10.73 5.36 -11.65
C ASP A 23 10.24 4.43 -10.52
N SER A 24 10.74 4.71 -9.32
CA SER A 24 10.38 4.02 -8.09
C SER A 24 10.01 5.02 -7.01
N ILE A 25 9.37 4.52 -5.96
CA ILE A 25 9.01 5.28 -4.77
C ILE A 25 9.51 4.53 -3.54
N ILE A 26 10.03 5.28 -2.58
CA ILE A 26 10.53 4.75 -1.31
C ILE A 26 9.72 5.37 -0.18
N ALA A 27 9.35 4.56 0.82
CA ALA A 27 8.93 5.04 2.13
C ALA A 27 9.91 4.59 3.21
N GLN A 28 10.32 5.53 4.06
CA GLN A 28 11.01 5.19 5.31
C GLN A 28 9.96 5.05 6.40
N ILE A 29 9.93 3.88 7.05
CA ILE A 29 8.95 3.57 8.09
C ILE A 29 9.64 3.19 9.39
N GLY A 30 9.10 3.68 10.51
CA GLY A 30 9.52 3.27 11.85
C GLY A 30 8.56 2.22 12.40
N ILE A 31 9.08 1.01 12.63
CA ILE A 31 8.32 -0.12 13.17
C ILE A 31 8.65 -0.32 14.66
N PRO A 32 7.66 -0.24 15.55
CA PRO A 32 7.92 -0.37 16.97
C PRO A 32 8.57 -1.71 17.32
N ASN A 33 9.64 -1.64 18.12
CA ASN A 33 10.51 -2.76 18.53
C ASN A 33 11.36 -3.41 17.42
N LEU A 34 11.26 -2.98 16.16
CA LEU A 34 12.11 -3.45 15.06
C LEU A 34 13.03 -2.37 14.51
N GLY A 35 12.70 -1.10 14.71
CA GLY A 35 13.48 0.04 14.23
C GLY A 35 12.98 0.57 12.89
N ASP A 36 13.81 1.38 12.25
CA ASP A 36 13.49 1.98 10.95
C ASP A 36 13.89 1.04 9.80
N THR A 37 13.08 1.02 8.75
CA THR A 37 13.29 0.21 7.53
C THR A 37 12.67 0.91 6.32
N ASP A 38 13.08 0.51 5.13
CA ASP A 38 12.58 1.07 3.88
C ASP A 38 11.61 0.11 3.19
N ILE A 39 10.51 0.65 2.69
CA ILE A 39 9.68 0.01 1.66
C ILE A 39 10.03 0.66 0.34
N GLN A 40 10.38 -0.14 -0.66
CA GLN A 40 10.63 0.35 -2.01
C GLN A 40 9.67 -0.29 -2.99
N VAL A 41 9.06 0.52 -3.85
CA VAL A 41 8.15 0.06 -4.90
C VAL A 41 8.68 0.49 -6.25
N PHE A 42 8.90 -0.47 -7.14
CA PHE A 42 9.43 -0.28 -8.49
C PHE A 42 8.38 -0.60 -9.53
N ASP A 43 8.35 0.16 -10.63
CA ASP A 43 7.62 -0.22 -11.84
C ASP A 43 8.44 -1.23 -12.67
N ASP A 44 7.77 -2.25 -13.19
CA ASP A 44 8.36 -3.27 -14.07
C ASP A 44 8.05 -2.91 -15.54
N GLU A 45 8.77 -1.91 -16.05
CA GLU A 45 8.89 -1.56 -17.48
C GLU A 45 7.60 -1.69 -18.31
N GLY A 46 6.49 -1.09 -17.86
CA GLY A 46 5.30 -0.86 -18.70
C GLY A 46 4.42 -2.09 -18.95
N ASN A 47 4.44 -3.07 -18.03
CA ASN A 47 3.43 -4.13 -17.93
C ASN A 47 2.52 -3.98 -16.68
N GLY A 48 2.56 -2.79 -16.06
CA GLY A 48 1.77 -2.38 -14.89
C GLY A 48 1.79 -3.37 -13.74
N LYS A 49 2.89 -4.12 -13.66
CA LYS A 49 3.28 -4.88 -12.48
C LYS A 49 4.25 -4.02 -11.71
N PHE A 50 4.06 -4.03 -10.41
CA PHE A 50 4.94 -3.34 -9.49
C PHE A 50 5.62 -4.35 -8.58
N LEU A 51 6.88 -4.11 -8.28
CA LEU A 51 7.63 -4.89 -7.30
C LEU A 51 7.70 -4.11 -5.99
N ILE A 52 7.09 -4.66 -4.93
CA ILE A 52 7.26 -4.15 -3.56
C ILE A 52 8.42 -4.90 -2.91
N THR A 53 9.30 -4.18 -2.23
CA THR A 53 10.42 -4.75 -1.50
C THR A 53 10.52 -4.18 -0.08
N LEU A 54 11.02 -5.02 0.82
CA LEU A 54 11.45 -4.71 2.19
C LEU A 54 12.89 -5.24 2.30
N PRO A 55 13.90 -4.46 1.87
CA PRO A 55 15.27 -4.95 1.67
C PRO A 55 15.89 -5.52 2.95
N GLU A 56 15.70 -4.86 4.11
CA GLU A 56 16.27 -5.30 5.38
C GLU A 56 15.77 -6.68 5.82
N PHE A 57 14.64 -7.13 5.28
CA PHE A 57 14.00 -8.40 5.60
C PHE A 57 14.16 -9.44 4.48
N ASN A 58 14.91 -9.13 3.42
CA ASN A 58 15.04 -9.95 2.21
C ASN A 58 13.68 -10.40 1.64
N TRP A 59 12.68 -9.51 1.72
CA TRP A 59 11.32 -9.81 1.28
C TRP A 59 10.94 -8.94 0.08
N CYS A 60 10.26 -9.56 -0.88
CA CYS A 60 9.64 -8.86 -1.98
C CYS A 60 8.36 -9.56 -2.41
N SER A 61 7.45 -8.80 -3.01
CA SER A 61 6.24 -9.35 -3.62
C SER A 61 5.90 -8.58 -4.90
N TYR A 62 5.55 -9.34 -5.94
CA TYR A 62 5.00 -8.78 -7.16
C TYR A 62 3.51 -8.50 -7.00
N VAL A 63 3.15 -7.27 -7.34
CA VAL A 63 1.78 -6.80 -7.46
C VAL A 63 1.50 -6.66 -8.95
N GLY A 64 1.02 -7.76 -9.55
CA GLY A 64 0.45 -7.71 -10.90
C GLY A 64 -0.99 -7.23 -10.88
N ASP A 65 -1.48 -6.74 -12.02
CA ASP A 65 -2.86 -6.25 -12.21
C ASP A 65 -3.16 -4.85 -11.64
N PHE A 66 -2.12 -4.00 -11.50
CA PHE A 66 -2.37 -2.56 -11.58
C PHE A 66 -2.57 -2.13 -13.04
N GLU A 67 -2.15 -2.97 -13.98
CA GLU A 67 -2.42 -2.79 -15.40
C GLU A 67 -3.81 -3.29 -15.78
N LYS A 68 -4.57 -2.39 -16.42
CA LYS A 68 -5.87 -2.58 -17.08
C LYS A 68 -7.10 -2.53 -16.19
N PHE A 69 -7.52 -1.30 -15.91
CA PHE A 69 -8.94 -0.94 -15.82
C PHE A 69 -9.60 -1.02 -17.21
N GLU A 70 -9.59 -2.20 -17.83
CA GLU A 70 -10.33 -2.43 -19.06
C GLU A 70 -11.82 -2.60 -18.72
N ARG A 71 -12.68 -1.86 -19.43
CA ARG A 71 -14.15 -2.02 -19.41
C ARG A 71 -14.50 -3.50 -19.49
N SER A 72 -15.03 -4.10 -18.42
CA SER A 72 -15.84 -5.29 -18.58
C SER A 72 -17.26 -4.86 -18.93
N GLU A 73 -17.86 -5.49 -19.94
CA GLU A 73 -19.30 -5.37 -20.21
C GLU A 73 -20.08 -5.70 -18.93
N MET A 74 -21.11 -4.91 -18.66
CA MET A 74 -21.95 -5.04 -17.46
C MET A 74 -22.53 -6.46 -17.36
N LEU A 75 -21.93 -7.28 -16.51
CA LEU A 75 -22.51 -8.55 -16.07
C LEU A 75 -23.16 -8.33 -14.71
N GLU A 76 -24.44 -8.69 -14.60
CA GLU A 76 -25.20 -8.63 -13.36
C GLU A 76 -24.60 -9.58 -12.31
N GLY A 77 -23.86 -8.98 -11.37
CA GLY A 77 -23.29 -9.66 -10.21
C GLY A 77 -22.29 -8.73 -9.51
N ASN A 78 -22.35 -8.65 -8.17
CA ASN A 78 -21.42 -7.84 -7.39
C ASN A 78 -20.08 -8.58 -7.27
N PHE A 79 -19.26 -8.49 -8.32
CA PHE A 79 -17.91 -9.11 -8.42
C PHE A 79 -16.79 -8.15 -8.02
N ALA A 80 -17.03 -7.23 -7.08
CA ALA A 80 -16.15 -6.11 -6.79
C ALA A 80 -14.69 -6.46 -6.37
N PHE A 81 -14.29 -7.74 -6.28
CA PHE A 81 -13.07 -8.14 -5.57
C PHE A 81 -12.37 -9.41 -6.10
N GLN A 82 -12.47 -9.74 -7.39
CA GLN A 82 -11.73 -10.88 -7.97
C GLN A 82 -10.69 -10.40 -9.00
N GLY A 83 -9.50 -9.99 -8.52
CA GLY A 83 -8.30 -10.08 -9.36
C GLY A 83 -7.37 -8.86 -9.41
N PHE A 84 -7.78 -7.65 -9.04
CA PHE A 84 -6.92 -6.48 -9.20
C PHE A 84 -6.09 -6.20 -7.95
N ARG A 85 -4.77 -6.39 -8.00
CA ARG A 85 -3.87 -6.11 -6.87
C ARG A 85 -3.40 -4.65 -6.93
N GLY A 86 -3.40 -3.95 -5.80
CA GLY A 86 -3.03 -2.53 -5.75
C GLY A 86 -3.91 -1.67 -4.86
N TYR A 87 -5.11 -2.15 -4.55
CA TYR A 87 -6.05 -1.52 -3.62
C TYR A 87 -5.92 -2.15 -2.24
N TYR A 88 -5.98 -1.39 -1.15
CA TYR A 88 -5.76 -1.93 0.20
C TYR A 88 -6.62 -3.18 0.51
N LEU A 89 -7.91 -3.16 0.13
CA LEU A 89 -8.80 -4.31 0.36
C LEU A 89 -8.42 -5.56 -0.46
N THR A 90 -7.72 -5.38 -1.58
CA THR A 90 -7.18 -6.45 -2.44
C THR A 90 -5.70 -6.68 -2.21
N MET A 91 -5.11 -6.13 -1.14
CA MET A 91 -3.80 -6.57 -0.67
C MET A 91 -3.90 -7.85 0.18
N GLY A 92 -5.10 -8.41 0.37
CA GLY A 92 -5.37 -9.60 1.18
C GLY A 92 -4.50 -10.80 0.79
N ASP A 93 -4.24 -10.95 -0.50
CA ASP A 93 -3.44 -11.99 -1.15
C ASP A 93 -1.93 -11.72 -1.16
N ILE A 94 -1.47 -10.53 -0.75
CA ILE A 94 -0.06 -10.34 -0.38
C ILE A 94 0.17 -11.03 0.96
N GLU A 95 0.93 -12.13 0.93
CA GLU A 95 1.40 -12.82 2.11
C GLU A 95 2.73 -12.23 2.57
N ILE A 96 2.71 -11.54 3.72
CA ILE A 96 3.91 -11.01 4.37
C ILE A 96 4.34 -12.07 5.40
N SER A 97 5.28 -12.94 5.02
CA SER A 97 5.74 -14.07 5.83
C SER A 97 6.75 -13.68 6.93
N ILE A 98 6.76 -12.43 7.37
CA ILE A 98 7.65 -11.89 8.40
C ILE A 98 6.86 -11.82 9.70
N ASN A 99 7.20 -12.69 10.66
CA ASN A 99 6.42 -12.87 11.89
C ASN A 99 6.34 -11.58 12.72
N GLU A 100 7.43 -10.82 12.74
CA GLU A 100 7.58 -9.56 13.44
C GLU A 100 6.60 -8.48 12.93
N PHE A 101 6.12 -8.63 11.69
CA PHE A 101 5.15 -7.73 11.07
C PHE A 101 3.70 -8.11 11.32
N SER A 102 3.44 -9.29 11.92
CA SER A 102 2.09 -9.78 12.21
C SER A 102 1.16 -8.73 12.88
N PRO A 103 1.62 -7.94 13.86
CA PRO A 103 0.78 -6.90 14.48
C PRO A 103 0.43 -5.73 13.55
N TYR A 104 1.17 -5.54 12.47
CA TYR A 104 1.17 -4.35 11.61
C TYR A 104 0.78 -4.64 10.16
N ILE A 105 0.35 -5.88 9.85
CA ILE A 105 0.03 -6.32 8.48
C ILE A 105 -0.96 -5.39 7.80
N THR A 106 -1.96 -4.90 8.54
CA THR A 106 -2.98 -4.01 7.99
C THR A 106 -2.37 -2.68 7.55
N GLU A 107 -1.62 -2.04 8.44
CA GLU A 107 -0.96 -0.78 8.21
C GLU A 107 0.10 -0.90 7.10
N LEU A 108 0.87 -1.98 7.06
CA LEU A 108 1.82 -2.26 5.98
C LEU A 108 1.12 -2.39 4.63
N LYS A 109 -0.01 -3.12 4.55
CA LYS A 109 -0.80 -3.23 3.33
C LYS A 109 -1.39 -1.88 2.88
N LEU A 110 -1.78 -1.02 3.83
CA LEU A 110 -2.20 0.35 3.53
C LEU A 110 -1.04 1.20 2.97
N ILE A 111 0.17 1.08 3.54
CA ILE A 111 1.36 1.77 3.05
C ILE A 111 1.73 1.27 1.65
N PHE A 112 1.72 -0.03 1.41
CA PHE A 112 1.94 -0.62 0.09
C PHE A 112 0.96 -0.07 -0.95
N SER A 113 -0.33 -0.07 -0.63
CA SER A 113 -1.37 0.45 -1.53
C SER A 113 -1.20 1.96 -1.81
N LEU A 114 -0.82 2.73 -0.78
CA LEU A 114 -0.53 4.15 -0.94
C LEU A 114 0.65 4.39 -1.89
N LEU A 115 1.76 3.68 -1.70
CA LEU A 115 2.96 3.82 -2.52
C LEU A 115 2.73 3.45 -3.97
N LEU A 116 2.03 2.33 -4.22
CA LEU A 116 1.63 1.94 -5.56
C LEU A 116 0.77 3.00 -6.23
N SER A 117 -0.21 3.54 -5.51
CA SER A 117 -1.11 4.57 -6.04
C SER A 117 -0.37 5.86 -6.38
N LEU A 118 0.61 6.25 -5.55
CA LEU A 118 1.46 7.41 -5.79
C LEU A 118 2.38 7.21 -6.99
N LEU A 119 3.03 6.05 -7.07
CA LEU A 119 3.90 5.72 -8.19
C LEU A 119 3.14 5.68 -9.50
N TYR A 120 2.00 4.98 -9.53
CA TYR A 120 1.15 4.94 -10.71
C TYR A 120 0.70 6.32 -11.17
N LYS A 121 0.22 7.16 -10.24
CA LYS A 121 -0.20 8.54 -10.55
C LYS A 121 0.94 9.39 -11.13
N LYS A 122 2.19 9.12 -10.73
CA LYS A 122 3.35 9.82 -11.29
C LYS A 122 3.67 9.33 -12.71
N LEU A 123 3.61 8.02 -12.93
CA LEU A 123 4.02 7.39 -14.20
C LEU A 123 2.95 7.52 -15.29
N THR A 124 1.68 7.61 -14.92
CA THR A 124 0.56 7.68 -15.87
C THR A 124 -0.11 9.05 -15.83
N MET A 125 -0.53 9.55 -17.00
CA MET A 125 -1.38 10.75 -17.10
C MET A 125 -2.88 10.41 -17.09
N GLU A 126 -3.23 9.17 -16.79
CA GLU A 126 -4.60 8.68 -16.90
C GLU A 126 -5.42 9.05 -15.66
N THR A 127 -6.55 9.70 -15.87
CA THR A 127 -7.54 9.94 -14.81
C THR A 127 -8.25 8.63 -14.51
N TYR A 128 -7.76 7.92 -13.50
CA TYR A 128 -8.36 6.67 -13.07
C TYR A 128 -9.68 6.90 -12.33
N ILE A 129 -10.73 6.16 -12.70
CA ILE A 129 -11.98 6.00 -11.95
C ILE A 129 -12.23 4.50 -11.82
N ASN A 130 -12.34 4.00 -10.59
CA ASN A 130 -12.78 2.64 -10.35
C ASN A 130 -14.23 2.50 -10.80
N VAL A 131 -14.47 1.84 -11.92
CA VAL A 131 -15.83 1.73 -12.52
C VAL A 131 -16.88 1.01 -11.65
N VAL A 132 -16.47 0.34 -10.57
CA VAL A 132 -17.39 -0.32 -9.63
C VAL A 132 -17.72 0.60 -8.44
N THR A 133 -16.79 1.44 -8.02
CA THR A 133 -16.95 2.30 -6.84
C THR A 133 -16.97 3.80 -7.14
N ASP A 134 -16.76 4.19 -8.39
CA ASP A 134 -16.51 5.54 -8.89
C ASP A 134 -15.36 6.30 -8.18
N ILE A 135 -14.46 5.58 -7.51
CA ILE A 135 -13.35 6.17 -6.74
C ILE A 135 -12.15 6.46 -7.66
N THR A 136 -11.65 7.68 -7.61
CA THR A 136 -10.43 8.11 -8.32
C THR A 136 -9.14 7.70 -7.62
N ILE A 137 -8.01 7.72 -8.33
CA ILE A 137 -6.70 7.46 -7.70
C ILE A 137 -6.40 8.47 -6.58
N GLU A 138 -6.80 9.73 -6.75
CA GLU A 138 -6.71 10.78 -5.72
C GLU A 138 -7.53 10.45 -4.47
N GLU A 139 -8.76 9.97 -4.65
CA GLU A 139 -9.63 9.58 -3.54
C GLU A 139 -9.11 8.34 -2.83
N HIS A 140 -8.52 7.39 -3.56
CA HIS A 140 -7.87 6.22 -2.98
C HIS A 140 -6.62 6.59 -2.17
N ILE A 141 -5.78 7.50 -2.69
CA ILE A 141 -4.63 8.06 -1.96
C ILE A 141 -5.11 8.72 -0.66
N LYS A 142 -6.17 9.55 -0.72
CA LYS A 142 -6.78 10.18 0.46
C LYS A 142 -7.34 9.15 1.44
N TYR A 143 -7.98 8.10 0.93
CA TYR A 143 -8.51 7.00 1.74
C TYR A 143 -7.39 6.28 2.49
N CYS A 144 -6.32 5.87 1.80
CA CYS A 144 -5.19 5.19 2.43
C CYS A 144 -4.55 6.06 3.51
N LYS A 145 -4.31 7.35 3.22
CA LYS A 145 -3.80 8.31 4.22
C LYS A 145 -4.72 8.39 5.44
N GLY A 146 -6.02 8.57 5.22
CA GLY A 146 -7.01 8.69 6.29
C GLY A 146 -7.10 7.42 7.15
N GLN A 147 -7.06 6.23 6.55
CA GLN A 147 -7.06 4.96 7.27
C GLN A 147 -5.81 4.78 8.13
N LEU A 148 -4.62 5.13 7.60
CA LEU A 148 -3.37 5.10 8.35
C LEU A 148 -3.42 6.06 9.55
N GLN A 149 -3.86 7.30 9.35
CA GLN A 149 -4.02 8.29 10.43
C GLN A 149 -5.04 7.83 11.49
N ASN A 150 -6.19 7.28 11.07
CA ASN A 150 -7.20 6.73 11.98
C ASN A 150 -6.67 5.57 12.83
N ARG A 151 -5.66 4.85 12.33
CA ARG A 151 -4.96 3.77 13.03
C ARG A 151 -3.81 4.26 13.90
N GLY A 152 -3.62 5.57 14.01
CA GLY A 152 -2.55 6.19 14.80
C GLY A 152 -1.19 6.21 14.11
N VAL A 153 -1.11 5.84 12.82
CA VAL A 153 0.13 5.93 12.06
C VAL A 153 0.47 7.39 11.80
N ARG A 154 1.65 7.81 12.25
CA ARG A 154 2.17 9.14 11.95
C ARG A 154 2.65 9.18 10.50
N ILE A 155 2.22 10.17 9.72
CA ILE A 155 2.67 10.36 8.34
C ILE A 155 3.14 11.81 8.22
N ASP A 156 4.45 12.00 8.03
CA ASP A 156 5.08 13.32 7.92
C ASP A 156 5.20 13.81 6.46
N TYR A 157 4.36 13.28 5.57
CA TYR A 157 4.34 13.58 4.13
C TYR A 157 3.12 14.43 3.71
N GLU A 158 3.38 15.52 2.99
CA GLU A 158 2.38 16.37 2.34
C GLU A 158 2.36 16.10 0.83
N PHE A 159 1.15 16.07 0.23
CA PHE A 159 0.92 15.74 -1.19
C PHE A 159 0.90 17.00 -2.06
#